data_AF-A0A2N2VEM0-F1
#
_entry.id   AF-A0A2N2VEM0-F1
#
_cell.length_a   1.000
_cell.length_b   1.000
_cell.length_c   1.000
_cell.angle_alpha   90.00
_cell.angle_beta   90.00
_cell.angle_gamma   90.00
#
_symmetry.space_group_name_H-M   'P 1'
#
loop_
_entity.id
_entity.type
_entity.pdbx_description
1 polymer ?
#
loop_
_entity_poly.entity_id
_entity_poly.type
_entity_poly.pdbx_seq_one_letter_code
_entity_poly.pdbx_strand_id
1 'polypeptide(L)'
;QLTSGPLLARVDQHLPAHRERLYPPTETLSLFMAQTLNPDRACQMAVNRYAVDRHANGLKPCSTHTGGYCKARQRLPLEMIRSLTRETGGMIASQAQANWHWRGHPVKLVDGTTVTLPDTPTNQAEYPQQSNQKPGLGFPIARWFAVRGDGRGTGRSDRPLRR
;
A
#
# COMPACT_ATOMS: atom_id res chain seq x y z
N GLN A 1 13.19 4.18 7.19
CA GLN A 1 13.69 3.56 5.93
C GLN A 1 13.39 2.07 6.00
N LEU A 2 13.07 1.41 4.87
CA LEU A 2 12.81 -0.05 4.79
C LEU A 2 14.00 -0.91 5.27
N THR A 3 15.15 -0.29 5.52
CA THR A 3 16.40 -0.87 6.02
C THR A 3 16.45 -1.04 7.55
N SER A 4 15.44 -0.60 8.31
CA SER A 4 15.42 -0.89 9.75
C SER A 4 15.27 -2.40 9.98
N GLY A 5 16.09 -2.98 10.87
CA GLY A 5 16.18 -4.43 11.13
C GLY A 5 14.84 -5.20 11.15
N PRO A 6 13.80 -4.77 11.90
CA PRO A 6 12.54 -5.50 11.94
C PRO A 6 11.80 -5.53 10.58
N LEU A 7 11.76 -4.40 9.87
CA LEU A 7 11.14 -4.31 8.54
C LEU A 7 11.91 -5.15 7.51
N LEU A 8 13.25 -5.18 7.59
CA LEU A 8 14.09 -5.99 6.71
C LEU A 8 13.79 -7.49 6.87
N ALA A 9 13.67 -7.96 8.12
CA ALA A 9 13.34 -9.36 8.41
C ALA A 9 11.97 -9.78 7.83
N ARG A 10 10.99 -8.87 7.81
CA ARG A 10 9.68 -9.14 7.17
C ARG A 10 9.73 -9.16 5.66
N VAL A 11 10.56 -8.30 5.06
CA VAL A 11 10.85 -8.38 3.63
C VAL A 11 11.41 -9.76 3.31
N ASP A 12 12.46 -10.20 4.01
CA ASP A 12 13.13 -11.49 3.76
C ASP A 12 12.19 -12.69 3.91
N GLN A 13 11.29 -12.66 4.91
CA GLN A 13 10.31 -13.74 5.12
C GLN A 13 9.32 -13.91 3.96
N HIS A 14 8.98 -12.83 3.25
CA HIS A 14 7.97 -12.82 2.21
C HIS A 14 8.53 -12.61 0.80
N LEU A 15 9.85 -12.53 0.66
CA LEU A 15 10.52 -12.43 -0.62
C LEU A 15 10.34 -13.74 -1.40
N PRO A 16 9.67 -13.71 -2.57
CA PRO A 16 9.63 -14.87 -3.43
C PRO A 16 11.02 -15.12 -4.00
N ALA A 17 11.27 -16.35 -4.46
CA ALA A 17 12.43 -16.64 -5.28
C ALA A 17 12.46 -15.65 -6.46
N HIS A 18 13.44 -14.75 -6.45
CA HIS A 18 13.57 -13.69 -7.44
C HIS A 18 15.00 -13.69 -7.96
N ARG A 19 15.16 -13.30 -9.23
CA ARG A 19 16.48 -13.01 -9.77
C ARG A 19 16.81 -11.57 -9.44
N GLU A 20 18.03 -11.31 -8.97
CA GLU A 20 18.54 -9.95 -8.88
C GLU A 20 18.60 -9.37 -10.30
N ARG A 21 17.68 -8.43 -10.55
CA ARG A 21 17.53 -7.70 -11.81
C ARG A 21 17.53 -6.21 -11.48
N LEU A 22 17.20 -5.37 -12.47
CA LEU A 22 17.10 -3.92 -12.28
C LEU A 22 16.04 -3.49 -11.24
N TYR A 23 15.03 -4.32 -10.98
CA TYR A 23 13.91 -4.05 -10.06
C TYR A 23 13.67 -5.25 -9.14
N PRO A 24 14.49 -5.47 -8.10
CA PRO A 24 14.17 -6.45 -7.07
C PRO A 24 12.92 -6.00 -6.27
N PRO A 25 12.28 -6.90 -5.51
CA PRO A 25 11.01 -6.58 -4.84
C PRO A 25 11.13 -5.42 -3.82
N THR A 26 12.25 -5.30 -3.11
CA THR A 26 12.54 -4.18 -2.20
C THR A 26 12.57 -2.84 -2.90
N GLU A 27 13.36 -2.76 -3.97
CA GLU A 27 13.49 -1.56 -4.79
C GLU A 27 12.17 -1.18 -5.45
N THR A 28 11.44 -2.18 -5.94
CA THR A 28 10.12 -1.99 -6.55
C THR A 28 9.13 -1.42 -5.54
N LEU A 29 9.15 -1.89 -4.29
CA LEU A 29 8.30 -1.34 -3.22
C LEU A 29 8.68 0.11 -2.91
N SER A 30 9.98 0.41 -2.76
CA SER A 30 10.47 1.78 -2.52
C SER A 30 10.04 2.75 -3.64
N LEU A 31 10.22 2.34 -4.90
CA LEU A 31 9.80 3.12 -6.07
C LEU A 31 8.29 3.30 -6.12
N PHE A 32 7.52 2.27 -5.76
CA PHE A 32 6.07 2.37 -5.71
C PHE A 32 5.61 3.35 -4.63
N MET A 33 6.19 3.30 -3.44
CA MET A 33 5.91 4.27 -2.38
C MET A 33 6.23 5.70 -2.86
N ALA A 34 7.42 5.92 -3.43
CA ALA A 34 7.81 7.22 -3.99
C ALA A 34 6.85 7.70 -5.08
N GLN A 35 6.41 6.81 -5.97
CA GLN A 35 5.40 7.13 -6.99
C GLN A 35 4.07 7.54 -6.34
N THR A 36 3.58 6.79 -5.36
CA THR A 36 2.25 7.05 -4.75
C THR A 36 2.20 8.32 -3.92
N LEU A 37 3.33 8.70 -3.32
CA LEU A 37 3.49 9.92 -2.52
C LEU A 37 3.79 11.16 -3.38
N ASN A 38 4.13 10.97 -4.65
CA ASN A 38 4.30 12.07 -5.59
C ASN A 38 2.92 12.63 -6.03
N PRO A 39 2.71 13.95 -6.06
CA PRO A 39 1.45 14.56 -6.50
C PRO A 39 0.96 14.10 -7.88
N ASP A 40 1.88 14.00 -8.85
CA ASP A 40 1.56 13.63 -10.23
C ASP A 40 1.37 12.12 -10.42
N ARG A 41 1.83 11.32 -9.44
CA ARG A 41 1.81 9.84 -9.41
C ARG A 41 2.32 9.16 -10.69
N ALA A 42 3.06 9.89 -11.51
CA ALA A 42 3.44 9.46 -12.84
C ALA A 42 4.48 8.34 -12.76
N CYS A 43 4.16 7.21 -13.41
CA CYS A 43 5.06 6.07 -13.50
C CYS A 43 6.40 6.45 -14.16
N GLN A 44 6.33 7.29 -15.20
CA GLN A 44 7.50 7.78 -15.92
C GLN A 44 8.44 8.60 -15.01
N MET A 45 7.88 9.42 -14.11
CA MET A 45 8.67 10.20 -13.17
C MET A 45 9.42 9.31 -12.17
N ALA A 46 8.77 8.28 -11.65
CA ALA A 46 9.43 7.33 -10.75
C ALA A 46 10.62 6.62 -11.42
N VAL A 47 10.46 6.18 -12.68
CA VAL A 47 11.51 5.49 -13.43
C VAL A 47 12.63 6.44 -13.85
N ASN A 48 12.30 7.67 -14.25
CA ASN A 48 13.31 8.68 -14.60
C ASN A 48 14.15 9.06 -13.38
N ARG A 49 13.50 9.31 -12.23
CA ARG A 49 14.19 9.61 -10.98
C ARG A 49 15.12 8.46 -10.59
N TYR A 50 14.64 7.23 -10.68
CA TYR A 50 15.45 6.04 -10.41
C TYR A 50 16.68 5.91 -11.31
N ALA A 51 16.53 6.18 -12.61
CA ALA A 51 17.65 6.16 -13.55
C ALA A 51 18.70 7.23 -13.22
N VAL A 52 18.26 8.43 -12.84
CA VAL A 52 19.14 9.52 -12.40
C VAL A 52 19.84 9.15 -11.09
N ASP A 53 19.12 8.64 -10.10
CA ASP A 53 19.68 8.26 -8.80
C ASP A 53 20.72 7.14 -8.96
N ARG A 54 20.47 6.16 -9.83
CA ARG A 54 21.48 5.13 -10.15
C ARG A 54 22.74 5.71 -10.76
N HIS A 55 22.61 6.61 -11.73
CA HIS A 55 23.75 7.27 -12.35
C HIS A 55 24.54 8.10 -11.33
N ALA A 56 23.84 8.86 -10.48
CA ALA A 56 24.45 9.67 -9.42
C ALA A 56 25.22 8.83 -8.39
N ASN A 57 24.76 7.59 -8.13
CA ASN A 57 25.43 6.64 -7.24
C ASN A 57 26.47 5.75 -7.95
N GLY A 58 26.86 6.06 -9.19
CA GLY A 58 27.86 5.30 -9.95
C GLY A 58 27.41 3.89 -10.39
N LEU A 59 26.12 3.59 -10.31
CA LEU A 59 25.54 2.33 -10.77
C LEU A 59 25.28 2.35 -12.28
N LYS A 60 25.21 1.17 -12.89
CA LYS A 60 24.96 1.05 -14.33
C LYS A 60 23.65 1.75 -14.72
N PRO A 61 23.65 2.61 -15.77
CA PRO A 61 22.43 3.25 -16.25
C PRO A 61 21.35 2.23 -16.60
N CYS A 62 20.11 2.52 -16.23
CA CYS A 62 18.95 1.70 -16.58
C CYS A 62 18.08 2.37 -17.63
N SER A 63 17.33 1.57 -18.39
CA SER A 63 16.35 2.09 -19.34
C SER A 63 15.27 2.92 -18.63
N THR A 64 14.87 4.02 -19.26
CA THR A 64 13.77 4.88 -18.80
C THR A 64 12.38 4.35 -19.19
N HIS A 65 12.29 3.19 -19.85
CA HIS A 65 11.00 2.59 -20.17
C HIS A 65 10.29 2.05 -18.91
N THR A 66 9.03 2.42 -18.75
CA THR A 66 8.19 2.04 -17.59
C THR A 66 7.80 0.57 -17.56
N GLY A 67 7.83 -0.12 -18.69
CA GLY A 67 7.34 -1.51 -18.80
C GLY A 67 8.04 -2.49 -17.85
N GLY A 68 9.34 -2.33 -17.60
CA GLY A 68 10.07 -3.17 -16.65
C GLY A 68 9.59 -2.98 -15.21
N TYR A 69 9.46 -1.72 -14.80
CA TYR A 69 8.97 -1.35 -13.48
C TYR A 69 7.49 -1.74 -13.28
N CYS A 70 6.62 -1.50 -14.25
CA CYS A 70 5.20 -1.91 -14.18
C CYS A 70 5.04 -3.42 -13.97
N LYS A 71 5.81 -4.24 -14.70
CA LYS A 71 5.82 -5.70 -14.54
C LYS A 71 6.36 -6.12 -13.17
N ALA A 72 7.38 -5.44 -12.65
CA ALA A 72 7.90 -5.71 -11.32
C ALA A 72 6.87 -5.37 -10.23
N ARG A 73 6.20 -4.22 -10.35
CA ARG A 73 5.15 -3.77 -9.42
C ARG A 73 3.99 -4.76 -9.32
N GLN A 74 3.55 -5.32 -10.45
CA GLN A 74 2.50 -6.36 -10.48
C GLN A 74 2.88 -7.66 -9.78
N ARG A 75 4.19 -7.93 -9.58
CA ARG A 75 4.70 -9.15 -8.94
C ARG A 75 4.96 -8.98 -7.45
N LEU A 76 4.72 -7.80 -6.89
CA LEU A 76 4.93 -7.57 -5.46
C LEU A 76 3.99 -8.48 -4.65
N PRO A 77 4.52 -9.28 -3.70
CA PRO A 77 3.70 -10.15 -2.88
C PRO A 77 2.79 -9.34 -1.99
N LEU A 78 1.47 -9.61 -2.06
CA LEU A 78 0.49 -8.94 -1.21
C LEU A 78 0.79 -9.16 0.28
N GLU A 79 1.16 -10.39 0.67
CA GLU A 79 1.48 -10.68 2.07
C GLU A 79 2.70 -9.91 2.58
N MET A 80 3.71 -9.66 1.74
CA MET A 80 4.84 -8.82 2.11
C MET A 80 4.36 -7.42 2.50
N ILE A 81 3.52 -6.81 1.66
CA ILE A 81 2.98 -5.47 1.89
C ILE A 81 2.08 -5.46 3.14
N ARG A 82 1.22 -6.47 3.31
CA ARG A 82 0.34 -6.59 4.48
C ARG A 82 1.13 -6.72 5.77
N SER A 83 2.16 -7.56 5.80
CA SER A 83 3.03 -7.76 6.96
C SER A 83 3.78 -6.49 7.32
N LEU A 84 4.40 -5.82 6.34
CA LEU A 84 5.11 -4.55 6.56
C LEU A 84 4.18 -3.44 7.07
N THR A 85 2.96 -3.36 6.52
CA THR A 85 1.96 -2.37 6.93
C THR A 85 1.53 -2.60 8.38
N ARG A 86 1.28 -3.86 8.77
CA ARG A 86 0.93 -4.23 10.15
C ARG A 86 2.06 -3.95 11.12
N GLU A 87 3.28 -4.29 10.75
CA GLU A 87 4.44 -4.09 11.61
C GLU A 87 4.73 -2.60 11.81
N THR A 88 4.73 -1.82 10.73
CA THR A 88 4.89 -0.36 10.79
C THR A 88 3.77 0.27 11.62
N GLY A 89 2.53 -0.16 11.43
CA GLY A 89 1.38 0.28 12.24
C GLY A 89 1.55 -0.06 13.72
N GLY A 90 2.06 -1.24 14.04
CA GLY A 90 2.37 -1.66 15.41
C GLY A 90 3.48 -0.83 16.05
N MET A 91 4.54 -0.50 15.31
CA MET A 91 5.62 0.38 15.77
C MET A 91 5.12 1.81 16.05
N ILE A 92 4.28 2.35 15.17
CA ILE A 92 3.68 3.68 15.38
C ILE A 92 2.77 3.64 16.61
N ALA A 93 1.95 2.60 16.75
CA ALA A 93 1.06 2.44 17.89
C ALA A 93 1.81 2.29 19.22
N SER A 94 2.95 1.60 19.26
CA SER A 94 3.72 1.41 20.49
C SER A 94 4.43 2.67 20.98
N GLN A 95 4.72 3.62 20.08
CA GLN A 95 5.34 4.90 20.39
C GLN A 95 4.34 5.99 20.80
N ALA A 96 3.05 5.67 20.72
CA ALA A 96 2.00 6.66 20.89
C ALA A 96 1.78 6.97 22.39
N GLN A 97 1.60 8.25 22.70
CA GLN A 97 1.67 8.76 24.08
C GLN A 97 0.30 8.71 24.77
N ALA A 98 0.26 8.37 26.06
CA ALA A 98 -1.00 8.26 26.82
C ALA A 98 -1.81 9.57 26.90
N ASN A 99 -1.16 10.73 26.71
CA ASN A 99 -1.82 12.05 26.67
C ASN A 99 -2.57 12.31 25.35
N TRP A 100 -2.43 11.47 24.34
CA TRP A 100 -3.22 11.53 23.10
C TRP A 100 -4.59 10.85 23.23
N HIS A 101 -4.84 10.15 24.35
CA HIS A 101 -6.13 9.61 24.68
C HIS A 101 -7.15 10.72 25.02
N TRP A 102 -8.31 10.69 24.39
CA TRP A 102 -9.41 11.58 24.74
C TRP A 102 -10.18 11.00 25.93
N ARG A 103 -10.16 11.69 27.07
CA ARG A 103 -10.78 11.23 28.34
C ARG A 103 -10.34 9.81 28.74
N GLY A 104 -9.08 9.47 28.48
CA GLY A 104 -8.54 8.13 28.76
C GLY A 104 -8.90 7.06 27.73
N HIS A 105 -9.61 7.40 26.64
CA HIS A 105 -9.94 6.50 25.55
C HIS A 105 -9.02 6.71 24.33
N PRO A 106 -8.60 5.62 23.66
CA PRO A 106 -7.80 5.72 22.44
C PRO A 106 -8.61 6.38 21.32
N VAL A 107 -8.01 7.39 20.69
CA VAL A 107 -8.62 8.07 19.54
C VAL A 107 -8.29 7.31 18.26
N LYS A 108 -9.29 7.17 17.39
CA LYS A 108 -9.15 6.52 16.07
C LYS A 108 -9.55 7.51 14.99
N LEU A 109 -8.64 7.76 14.05
CA LEU A 109 -8.94 8.46 12.81
C LEU A 109 -9.48 7.45 11.79
N VAL A 110 -10.62 7.77 11.20
CA VAL A 110 -11.20 7.00 10.10
C VAL A 110 -11.19 7.89 8.87
N ASP A 111 -10.55 7.40 7.80
CA ASP A 111 -10.56 8.04 6.49
C ASP A 111 -11.13 7.08 5.46
N GLY A 112 -11.97 7.58 4.56
CA GLY A 112 -12.69 6.79 3.57
C GLY A 112 -12.37 7.25 2.17
N THR A 113 -12.04 6.31 1.29
CA THR A 113 -11.81 6.60 -0.13
C THR A 113 -12.60 5.64 -1.01
N THR A 114 -12.86 6.10 -2.23
CA THR A 114 -13.54 5.30 -3.25
C THR A 114 -12.64 5.14 -4.46
N VAL A 115 -12.70 3.96 -5.07
CA VAL A 115 -11.99 3.68 -6.33
C VAL A 115 -12.97 3.10 -7.34
N THR A 116 -12.84 3.53 -8.59
CA THR A 116 -13.57 2.92 -9.70
C THR A 116 -12.85 1.63 -10.10
N LEU A 117 -13.64 0.59 -10.35
CA LEU A 117 -13.16 -0.71 -10.77
C LEU A 117 -13.37 -0.88 -12.28
N PRO A 118 -12.57 -1.73 -12.95
CA PRO A 118 -12.85 -2.13 -14.32
C PRO A 118 -14.25 -2.73 -14.43
N ASP A 119 -14.92 -2.41 -15.53
CA ASP A 119 -16.25 -2.93 -15.82
C ASP A 119 -16.15 -4.41 -16.25
N THR A 120 -16.31 -5.31 -15.28
CA THR A 120 -16.28 -6.76 -15.50
C THR A 120 -17.46 -7.41 -14.76
N PRO A 121 -18.02 -8.52 -15.28
CA PRO A 121 -19.14 -9.21 -14.63
C PRO A 121 -18.85 -9.58 -13.17
N THR A 122 -17.62 -10.02 -12.87
CA THR A 122 -17.18 -10.35 -11.51
C THR A 122 -17.22 -9.12 -10.59
N ASN A 123 -16.69 -7.98 -11.03
CA ASN A 123 -16.72 -6.75 -10.24
C ASN A 123 -18.14 -6.21 -10.08
N GLN A 124 -18.99 -6.31 -11.10
CA GLN A 124 -20.39 -5.88 -11.01
C GLN A 124 -21.20 -6.73 -10.01
N ALA A 125 -20.92 -8.04 -9.94
CA ALA A 125 -21.56 -8.94 -8.99
C ALA A 125 -21.15 -8.65 -7.53
N GLU A 126 -19.88 -8.30 -7.30
CA GLU A 126 -19.34 -8.04 -5.96
C GLU A 126 -19.59 -6.60 -5.48
N TYR A 127 -19.55 -5.63 -6.40
CA TYR A 127 -19.71 -4.20 -6.13
C TYR A 127 -20.96 -3.69 -6.85
N PRO A 128 -22.15 -3.80 -6.23
CA PRO A 128 -23.40 -3.44 -6.88
C PRO A 128 -23.43 -1.96 -7.25
N GLN A 129 -24.01 -1.71 -8.42
CA GLN A 129 -24.14 -0.38 -9.00
C GLN A 129 -24.93 0.57 -8.11
N GLN A 130 -24.63 1.87 -8.22
CA GLN A 130 -25.41 2.88 -7.52
C GLN A 130 -26.85 2.91 -8.05
N SER A 131 -27.80 3.21 -7.17
CA SER A 131 -29.23 3.20 -7.48
C SER A 131 -29.65 4.17 -8.59
N ASN A 132 -28.80 5.14 -8.94
CA ASN A 132 -29.02 6.09 -10.02
C ASN A 132 -28.49 5.62 -11.39
N GLN A 133 -27.90 4.42 -11.49
CA GLN A 133 -27.41 3.83 -12.72
C GLN A 133 -28.21 2.58 -13.11
N LYS A 134 -28.48 2.39 -14.41
CA LYS A 134 -29.17 1.19 -14.89
C LYS A 134 -28.24 -0.03 -14.77
N PRO A 135 -28.75 -1.22 -14.45
CA PRO A 135 -27.96 -2.45 -14.42
C PRO A 135 -27.06 -2.59 -15.66
N GLY A 136 -25.75 -2.73 -15.43
CA GLY A 136 -24.75 -2.92 -16.48
C GLY A 136 -24.16 -1.63 -17.09
N LEU A 137 -24.44 -0.45 -16.55
CA LEU A 137 -23.95 0.84 -17.07
C LEU A 137 -22.97 1.60 -16.13
N GLY A 138 -21.70 1.65 -16.52
CA GLY A 138 -20.69 2.43 -15.81
C GLY A 138 -19.88 1.60 -14.83
N PHE A 139 -18.89 2.23 -14.22
CA PHE A 139 -17.85 1.51 -13.48
C PHE A 139 -18.30 1.17 -12.05
N PRO A 140 -18.12 -0.08 -11.58
CA PRO A 140 -18.35 -0.43 -10.19
C PRO A 140 -17.46 0.42 -9.26
N ILE A 141 -17.96 0.72 -8.06
CA ILE A 141 -17.25 1.55 -7.08
C ILE A 141 -16.94 0.72 -5.85
N ALA A 142 -15.65 0.53 -5.57
CA ALA A 142 -15.20 0.00 -4.29
C ALA A 142 -15.04 1.15 -3.28
N ARG A 143 -15.44 0.88 -2.04
CA ARG A 143 -15.33 1.81 -0.90
C ARG A 143 -14.43 1.19 0.14
N TRP A 144 -13.30 1.83 0.43
CA TRP A 144 -12.36 1.35 1.44
C TRP A 144 -12.22 2.40 2.53
N PHE A 145 -12.09 1.95 3.77
CA PHE A 145 -11.82 2.82 4.91
C PHE A 145 -10.53 2.39 5.58
N ALA A 146 -9.71 3.38 5.93
CA ALA A 146 -8.53 3.21 6.77
C ALA A 146 -8.88 3.65 8.19
N VAL A 147 -8.64 2.78 9.16
CA VAL A 147 -8.72 3.13 10.58
C VAL A 147 -7.29 3.19 11.11
N ARG A 148 -6.87 4.37 11.57
CA ARG A 148 -5.63 4.55 12.33
C ARG A 148 -5.97 4.83 13.78
N GLY A 149 -5.51 3.98 14.68
CA GLY A 149 -5.59 4.22 16.13
C GLY A 149 -4.26 4.70 16.69
N ASP A 150 -4.36 5.55 17.69
CA ASP A 150 -3.31 5.79 18.68
C ASP A 150 -3.30 4.61 19.69
N GLY A 151 -2.14 4.03 19.97
CA GLY A 151 -2.00 2.68 20.47
C GLY A 151 -2.18 2.50 21.98
N ARG A 152 -3.25 1.80 22.39
CA ARG A 152 -3.27 0.53 23.17
C ARG A 152 -4.72 0.20 23.50
N GLY A 153 -5.39 -0.49 22.57
CA GLY A 153 -6.63 -1.20 22.86
C GLY A 153 -6.34 -2.69 23.04
N THR A 154 -5.93 -3.12 24.23
CA THR A 154 -6.14 -4.52 24.62
C THR A 154 -7.64 -4.72 24.79
N GLY A 155 -8.30 -5.07 23.70
CA GLY A 155 -9.74 -5.25 23.64
C GLY A 155 -10.10 -5.94 22.35
N ARG A 156 -9.92 -7.27 22.34
CA ARG A 156 -10.53 -8.16 21.36
C ARG A 156 -12.05 -8.04 21.53
N SER A 157 -12.65 -7.07 20.84
CA SER A 157 -14.09 -6.94 20.73
C SER A 157 -14.53 -7.85 19.59
N ASP A 158 -14.69 -9.14 19.89
CA ASP A 158 -15.62 -9.99 19.15
C ASP A 158 -17.02 -9.42 19.41
N ARG A 159 -17.42 -8.43 18.63
CA ARG A 159 -18.83 -8.08 18.46
C ARG A 159 -19.18 -8.26 16.99
N PRO A 160 -20.08 -9.19 16.65
CA PRO A 160 -20.55 -9.32 15.28
C PRO A 160 -21.27 -8.03 14.90
N LEU A 161 -20.92 -7.48 13.73
CA LEU A 161 -21.68 -6.44 13.05
C LEU A 161 -23.12 -6.94 12.93
N ARG A 162 -24.04 -6.34 13.71
CA ARG A 162 -25.47 -6.51 13.48
C ARG A 162 -25.80 -5.78 12.17
N ARG A 163 -26.52 -6.52 11.33
CA ARG A 163 -27.11 -6.06 10.06
C ARG A 163 -28.08 -4.92 10.29
#